data_AF-A0AAF0FU10-F1
#
_entry.id   AF-A0AAF0FU10-F1
#
_cell.length_a   1.000
_cell.length_b   1.000
_cell.length_c   1.000
_cell.angle_alpha   90.00
_cell.angle_beta   90.00
_cell.angle_gamma   90.00
#
_symmetry.space_group_name_H-M   'P 1'
#
loop_
_entity.id
_entity.type
_entity.pdbx_description
1 polymer ?
#
loop_
_entity_poly.entity_id
_entity_poly.type
_entity_poly.pdbx_seq_one_letter_code
_entity_poly.pdbx_strand_id
1 'polypeptide(L)'
;MPMYIVALSGEVVLKSRRTRPRFLRRLVSNIEDALRRHGIDGYKVWVDGARVFVETPVDVSDVLRRIFGIYRFGEVVELEFKDLRDLAEKVASLAKDMVAGKKFAVRVHRTGEHDFTSIDAAREIGNLLYKYSAGVDLENPEVEVWVEIRGDKAYLYKSRIKGPGGLPIGVEGRALVLFSGGFDSPVASWYMARRGVQVDFLHYIMASPQSAYLAYKVARYLAENWLYGYKPRLIIADFRKITEAIREKVRRSYRQVVLRAIMYIVGERVAKKIGYDALVTGESLGQAASQTLANLNAIEKVIDIKTVILRPLIGFDKEEIIDMSRRIGTHDLSGCVAEFCAIAPTLVTTKAKVHELENELNKIPSTIIDDVVSNIKIVDILETKPEELLPEEDIEIDYIPDEAVIIDLRTKEEYEKWRHPQAIHVSQVKDWNMFKGKTVVLYCDHGHISYIQARVLRRQGIKAYSLRGGLNTLKKLLLKVKNSNHP
;
A
#
# COMPACT_ATOMS: atom_id res chain seq x y z
N MET A 1 10.98 -27.47 11.78
CA MET A 1 10.72 -26.20 11.08
C MET A 1 9.21 -26.05 10.94
N PRO A 2 8.61 -24.89 11.25
CA PRO A 2 7.22 -24.62 10.89
C PRO A 2 6.94 -24.94 9.42
N MET A 3 5.83 -25.62 9.18
CA MET A 3 5.30 -25.90 7.85
C MET A 3 3.92 -25.28 7.75
N TYR A 4 3.64 -24.60 6.64
CA TYR A 4 2.33 -24.02 6.37
C TYR A 4 1.73 -24.64 5.11
N ILE A 5 0.43 -24.92 5.18
CA ILE A 5 -0.38 -25.23 4.00
C ILE A 5 -1.17 -24.00 3.63
N VAL A 6 -1.03 -23.57 2.38
CA VAL A 6 -1.72 -22.44 1.77
C VAL A 6 -2.81 -22.96 0.83
N ALA A 7 -4.05 -22.55 1.12
CA ALA A 7 -5.21 -22.76 0.28
C ALA A 7 -5.47 -21.55 -0.62
N LEU A 8 -5.62 -21.82 -1.92
CA LEU A 8 -5.85 -20.80 -2.94
C LEU A 8 -7.26 -20.22 -2.87
N SER A 9 -7.41 -18.99 -3.36
CA SER A 9 -8.72 -18.40 -3.68
C SER A 9 -9.53 -19.28 -4.61
N GLY A 10 -10.84 -19.41 -4.33
CA GLY A 10 -11.77 -20.17 -5.16
C GLY A 10 -11.74 -19.73 -6.62
N GLU A 11 -11.50 -18.45 -6.88
CA GLU A 11 -11.34 -17.90 -8.22
C GLU A 11 -10.15 -18.48 -9.00
N VAL A 12 -9.08 -18.89 -8.31
CA VAL A 12 -7.92 -19.55 -8.89
C VAL A 12 -8.23 -21.02 -9.17
N VAL A 13 -8.98 -21.66 -8.27
CA VAL A 13 -9.40 -23.06 -8.42
C VAL A 13 -10.37 -23.22 -9.61
N LEU A 14 -11.22 -22.24 -9.87
CA LEU A 14 -12.14 -22.24 -11.02
C LEU A 14 -11.44 -22.08 -12.38
N LYS A 15 -10.15 -21.72 -12.42
CA LYS A 15 -9.42 -21.59 -13.69
C LYS A 15 -9.19 -22.95 -14.35
N SER A 16 -9.16 -22.94 -15.69
CA SER A 16 -8.91 -24.14 -16.50
C SER A 16 -7.60 -24.83 -16.11
N ARG A 17 -7.50 -26.14 -16.38
CA ARG A 17 -6.28 -26.93 -16.19
C ARG A 17 -5.04 -26.31 -16.85
N ARG A 18 -5.22 -25.57 -17.96
CA ARG A 18 -4.12 -24.90 -18.68
C ARG A 18 -3.66 -23.59 -18.00
N THR A 19 -4.58 -22.86 -17.37
CA THR A 19 -4.30 -21.54 -16.78
C THR A 19 -3.83 -21.64 -15.33
N ARG A 20 -4.34 -22.62 -14.57
CA ARG A 20 -4.04 -22.79 -13.14
C ARG A 20 -2.54 -22.90 -12.82
N PRO A 21 -1.69 -23.62 -13.58
CA PRO A 21 -0.26 -23.68 -13.31
C PRO A 21 0.45 -22.33 -13.39
N ARG A 22 -0.01 -21.40 -14.25
CA ARG A 22 0.53 -20.03 -14.33
C ARG A 22 0.25 -19.25 -13.05
N PHE A 23 -0.97 -19.36 -12.52
CA PHE A 23 -1.39 -18.67 -11.30
C PHE A 23 -0.64 -19.21 -10.08
N LEU A 24 -0.49 -20.53 -9.99
CA LEU A 24 0.29 -21.18 -8.93
C LEU A 24 1.75 -20.72 -8.93
N ARG A 25 2.42 -20.76 -10.09
CA ARG A 25 3.80 -20.25 -10.21
C ARG A 25 3.93 -18.78 -9.80
N ARG A 26 2.96 -17.94 -10.18
CA ARG A 26 2.93 -16.55 -9.73
C ARG A 26 2.75 -16.42 -8.23
N LEU A 27 1.84 -17.18 -7.62
CA LEU A 27 1.66 -17.16 -6.17
C LEU A 27 2.94 -17.59 -5.43
N VAL A 28 3.60 -18.66 -5.88
CA VAL A 28 4.87 -19.12 -5.31
C VAL A 28 5.91 -18.00 -5.38
N SER A 29 6.10 -17.41 -6.56
CA SER A 29 7.04 -16.30 -6.74
C SER A 29 6.72 -15.10 -5.83
N ASN A 30 5.44 -14.80 -5.61
CA ASN A 30 5.02 -13.72 -4.71
C ASN A 30 5.31 -14.07 -3.23
N ILE A 31 5.13 -15.34 -2.84
CA ILE A 31 5.49 -15.82 -1.49
C ILE A 31 6.99 -15.73 -1.27
N GLU A 32 7.80 -16.25 -2.19
CA GLU A 32 9.26 -16.22 -2.09
C GLU A 32 9.80 -14.78 -2.02
N ASP A 33 9.25 -13.87 -2.83
CA ASP A 33 9.62 -12.46 -2.79
C ASP A 33 9.22 -11.80 -1.46
N ALA A 34 8.05 -12.12 -0.92
CA ALA A 34 7.63 -11.65 0.40
C ALA A 34 8.58 -12.13 1.50
N LEU A 35 8.88 -13.43 1.54
CA LEU A 35 9.80 -14.01 2.52
C LEU A 35 11.18 -13.33 2.46
N ARG A 36 11.74 -13.15 1.26
CA ARG A 36 13.01 -12.47 1.06
C ARG A 36 13.00 -11.01 1.53
N ARG A 37 11.95 -10.24 1.24
CA ARG A 37 11.83 -8.82 1.68
C ARG A 37 11.78 -8.68 3.19
N HIS A 38 11.23 -9.68 3.87
CA HIS A 38 11.17 -9.75 5.33
C HIS A 38 12.42 -10.42 5.95
N GLY A 39 13.48 -10.64 5.18
CA GLY A 39 14.76 -11.18 5.66
C GLY A 39 14.69 -12.64 6.10
N ILE A 40 13.73 -13.40 5.58
CA ILE A 40 13.56 -14.82 5.90
C ILE A 40 14.32 -15.64 4.86
N ASP A 41 15.38 -16.31 5.29
CA ASP A 41 16.18 -17.24 4.48
C ASP A 41 15.92 -18.70 4.87
N GLY A 42 16.48 -19.64 4.10
CA GLY A 42 16.38 -21.07 4.40
C GLY A 42 14.97 -21.65 4.28
N TYR A 43 14.10 -21.01 3.51
CA TYR A 43 12.74 -21.46 3.26
C TYR A 43 12.66 -22.46 2.10
N LYS A 44 11.59 -23.26 2.07
CA LYS A 44 11.20 -24.06 0.90
C LYS A 44 9.74 -23.78 0.57
N VAL A 45 9.47 -23.47 -0.69
CA VAL A 45 8.12 -23.28 -1.21
C VAL A 45 7.89 -24.24 -2.37
N TRP A 46 6.85 -25.06 -2.29
CA TRP A 46 6.52 -25.98 -3.38
C TRP A 46 5.01 -26.16 -3.52
N VAL A 47 4.60 -26.75 -4.63
CA VAL A 47 3.20 -27.00 -4.95
C VAL A 47 2.95 -28.50 -4.95
N ASP A 48 1.91 -28.93 -4.25
CA ASP A 48 1.36 -30.29 -4.37
C ASP A 48 -0.17 -30.21 -4.61
N GLY A 49 -0.59 -30.70 -5.78
CA GLY A 49 -1.95 -30.59 -6.28
C GLY A 49 -2.43 -29.13 -6.35
N ALA A 50 -3.38 -28.77 -5.49
CA ALA A 50 -3.95 -27.42 -5.40
C ALA A 50 -3.56 -26.68 -4.11
N ARG A 51 -2.53 -27.16 -3.42
CA ARG A 51 -1.95 -26.55 -2.21
C ARG A 51 -0.57 -26.02 -2.49
N VAL A 52 -0.20 -24.95 -1.81
CA VAL A 52 1.18 -24.48 -1.73
C VAL A 52 1.67 -24.78 -0.32
N PHE A 53 2.84 -25.39 -0.22
CA PHE A 53 3.51 -25.70 1.03
C PHE A 53 4.65 -24.70 1.23
N VAL A 54 4.80 -24.23 2.47
CA VAL A 54 5.83 -23.26 2.85
C VAL A 54 6.48 -23.76 4.12
N GLU A 55 7.75 -24.15 4.05
CA GLU A 55 8.58 -24.46 5.22
C GLU A 55 9.53 -23.32 5.49
N THR A 56 9.61 -22.87 6.75
CA THR A 56 10.43 -21.73 7.18
C THR A 56 11.12 -22.02 8.51
N PRO A 57 12.22 -21.32 8.84
CA PRO A 57 12.86 -21.44 10.16
C PRO A 57 12.09 -20.71 11.27
N VAL A 58 11.27 -19.71 10.91
CA VAL A 58 10.52 -18.83 11.82
C VAL A 58 9.03 -18.81 11.46
N ASP A 59 8.19 -18.29 12.35
CA ASP A 59 6.77 -18.04 12.03
C ASP A 59 6.64 -16.93 10.99
N VAL A 60 5.87 -17.19 9.93
CA VAL A 60 5.65 -16.26 8.80
C VAL A 60 4.18 -15.91 8.60
N SER A 61 3.35 -16.15 9.61
CA SER A 61 1.90 -15.93 9.54
C SER A 61 1.52 -14.51 9.13
N ASP A 62 2.21 -13.50 9.64
CA ASP A 62 1.93 -12.10 9.31
C ASP A 62 2.31 -11.73 7.87
N VAL A 63 3.36 -12.35 7.33
CA VAL A 63 3.77 -12.19 5.93
C VAL A 63 2.71 -12.82 5.02
N LEU A 64 2.35 -14.09 5.27
CA LEU A 64 1.36 -14.82 4.47
C LEU A 64 -0.04 -14.16 4.47
N ARG A 65 -0.42 -13.49 5.57
CA ARG A 65 -1.70 -12.76 5.68
C ARG A 65 -1.83 -11.60 4.70
N ARG A 66 -0.74 -11.14 4.08
CA ARG A 66 -0.72 -9.98 3.16
C ARG A 66 -0.50 -10.34 1.69
N ILE A 67 -0.52 -11.63 1.33
CA ILE A 67 -0.25 -12.08 -0.03
C ILE A 67 -1.55 -12.39 -0.78
N PHE A 68 -1.83 -11.63 -1.85
CA PHE A 68 -2.99 -11.88 -2.70
C PHE A 68 -2.93 -13.22 -3.43
N GLY A 69 -4.10 -13.85 -3.57
CA GLY A 69 -4.25 -15.23 -4.05
C GLY A 69 -4.39 -16.25 -2.92
N ILE A 70 -3.95 -15.92 -1.69
CA ILE A 70 -4.14 -16.77 -0.51
C ILE A 70 -5.54 -16.57 0.07
N TYR A 71 -6.35 -17.62 0.09
CA TYR A 71 -7.67 -17.59 0.72
C TYR A 71 -7.58 -17.86 2.22
N ARG A 72 -6.84 -18.92 2.58
CA ARG A 72 -6.56 -19.34 3.94
C ARG A 72 -5.20 -20.03 3.96
N PHE A 73 -4.55 -20.01 5.09
CA PHE A 73 -3.34 -20.77 5.34
C PHE A 73 -3.30 -21.19 6.81
N GLY A 74 -2.42 -22.10 7.16
CA GLY A 74 -2.26 -22.51 8.55
C GLY A 74 -0.98 -23.27 8.79
N GLU A 75 -0.41 -23.12 9.98
CA GLU A 75 0.72 -23.94 10.42
C GLU A 75 0.22 -25.36 10.65
N VAL A 76 0.95 -26.35 10.15
CA VAL A 76 0.60 -27.77 10.23
C VAL A 76 1.72 -28.59 10.84
N VAL A 77 1.33 -29.73 11.41
CA VAL A 77 2.21 -30.84 11.75
C VAL A 77 1.95 -31.95 10.74
N GLU A 78 2.97 -32.30 9.96
CA GLU A 78 2.93 -33.45 9.05
C GLU A 78 3.14 -34.75 9.84
N LEU A 79 2.32 -35.75 9.55
CA LEU A 79 2.35 -37.08 10.17
C LEU A 79 2.15 -38.14 9.09
N GLU A 80 2.96 -39.19 9.12
CA GLU A 80 2.71 -40.40 8.37
C GLU A 80 1.83 -41.35 9.19
N PHE A 81 0.91 -42.07 8.54
CA PHE A 81 0.04 -43.02 9.20
C PHE A 81 -0.14 -44.31 8.38
N LYS A 82 -0.36 -45.43 9.07
CA LYS A 82 -0.54 -46.76 8.43
C LYS A 82 -1.99 -47.07 8.12
N ASP A 83 -2.88 -46.77 9.07
CA ASP A 83 -4.31 -47.03 9.01
C ASP A 83 -5.07 -45.95 9.80
N LEU A 84 -6.40 -46.04 9.79
CA LEU A 84 -7.28 -45.09 10.47
C LEU A 84 -7.00 -44.97 11.97
N ARG A 85 -6.65 -46.08 12.62
CA ARG A 85 -6.43 -46.12 14.07
C ARG A 85 -5.12 -45.43 14.43
N ASP A 86 -4.05 -45.76 13.72
CA ASP A 86 -2.74 -45.11 13.88
C ASP A 86 -2.84 -43.59 13.63
N LEU A 87 -3.59 -43.18 12.59
CA LEU A 87 -3.90 -41.78 12.35
C LEU A 87 -4.61 -41.13 13.55
N ALA A 88 -5.68 -41.75 14.04
CA ALA A 88 -6.49 -41.19 15.11
C ALA A 88 -5.69 -41.05 16.42
N GLU A 89 -4.91 -42.06 16.78
CA GLU A 89 -4.06 -42.05 17.98
C GLU A 89 -2.99 -40.94 17.90
N LYS A 90 -2.30 -40.80 16.77
CA LYS A 90 -1.30 -39.74 16.55
C LYS A 90 -1.92 -38.34 16.58
N VAL A 91 -3.03 -38.12 15.88
CA VAL A 91 -3.71 -36.82 15.87
C VAL A 91 -4.23 -36.47 17.27
N ALA A 92 -4.89 -37.40 17.95
CA ALA A 92 -5.44 -37.16 19.28
C ALA A 92 -4.33 -36.83 20.30
N SER A 93 -3.18 -37.51 20.23
CA SER A 93 -2.02 -37.22 21.07
C SER A 93 -1.53 -35.79 20.92
N LEU A 94 -1.55 -35.24 19.70
CA LEU A 94 -1.09 -33.89 19.40
C LEU A 94 -2.15 -32.80 19.64
N ALA A 95 -3.44 -33.15 19.51
CA ALA A 95 -4.55 -32.21 19.64
C ALA A 95 -5.18 -32.17 21.04
N LYS A 96 -4.80 -33.05 21.98
CA LYS A 96 -5.38 -33.13 23.33
C LYS A 96 -5.39 -31.78 24.07
N ASP A 97 -4.33 -30.99 23.95
CA ASP A 97 -4.19 -29.71 24.65
C ASP A 97 -5.03 -28.61 23.97
N MET A 98 -5.34 -28.77 22.67
CA MET A 98 -6.20 -27.84 21.93
C MET A 98 -7.64 -27.89 22.44
N VAL A 99 -8.13 -29.10 22.78
CA VAL A 99 -9.51 -29.34 23.20
C VAL A 99 -9.71 -29.29 24.73
N ALA A 100 -8.63 -29.16 25.50
CA ALA A 100 -8.65 -29.23 26.95
C ALA A 100 -9.70 -28.30 27.57
N GLY A 101 -10.73 -28.87 28.21
CA GLY A 101 -11.79 -28.14 28.89
C GLY A 101 -12.73 -27.33 27.98
N LYS A 102 -12.74 -27.57 26.66
CA LYS A 102 -13.54 -26.82 25.68
C LYS A 102 -14.48 -27.73 24.91
N LYS A 103 -15.57 -27.16 24.37
CA LYS A 103 -16.37 -27.84 23.35
C LYS A 103 -15.65 -27.82 22.00
N PHE A 104 -15.58 -28.95 21.32
CA PHE A 104 -14.81 -29.07 20.08
C PHE A 104 -15.56 -29.78 18.94
N ALA A 105 -15.06 -29.59 17.72
CA ALA A 105 -15.42 -30.38 16.55
C ALA A 105 -14.17 -30.85 15.80
N VAL A 106 -14.20 -32.06 15.27
CA VAL A 106 -13.15 -32.55 14.35
C VAL A 106 -13.60 -32.32 12.91
N ARG A 107 -12.74 -31.67 12.11
CA ARG A 107 -13.01 -31.33 10.71
C ARG A 107 -11.95 -31.98 9.83
N VAL A 108 -12.34 -33.00 9.08
CA VAL A 108 -11.41 -33.76 8.22
C VAL A 108 -11.67 -33.46 6.74
N HIS A 109 -10.61 -33.15 6.01
CA HIS A 109 -10.63 -33.07 4.55
C HIS A 109 -9.70 -34.15 3.98
N ARG A 110 -10.23 -35.03 3.13
CA ARG A 110 -9.51 -36.17 2.58
C ARG A 110 -9.33 -36.02 1.07
N THR A 111 -8.11 -36.23 0.58
CA THR A 111 -7.76 -36.30 -0.85
C THR A 111 -7.01 -37.60 -1.10
N GLY A 112 -7.45 -38.41 -2.06
CA GLY A 112 -6.85 -39.71 -2.40
C GLY A 112 -7.82 -40.88 -2.19
N GLU A 113 -7.28 -42.10 -2.25
CA GLU A 113 -8.01 -43.35 -2.05
C GLU A 113 -7.67 -43.92 -0.68
N HIS A 114 -8.70 -44.24 0.10
CA HIS A 114 -8.61 -44.76 1.47
C HIS A 114 -9.80 -45.70 1.70
N ASP A 115 -9.65 -46.66 2.60
CA ASP A 115 -10.70 -47.59 3.05
C ASP A 115 -11.67 -46.96 4.07
N PHE A 116 -11.43 -45.69 4.46
CA PHE A 116 -12.26 -44.92 5.37
C PHE A 116 -12.72 -43.58 4.77
N THR A 117 -13.82 -43.04 5.28
CA THR A 117 -14.32 -41.72 4.91
C THR A 117 -13.79 -40.63 5.85
N SER A 118 -13.91 -39.35 5.43
CA SER A 118 -13.59 -38.22 6.33
C SER A 118 -14.44 -38.23 7.60
N ILE A 119 -15.67 -38.77 7.53
CA ILE A 119 -16.57 -38.87 8.68
C ILE A 119 -16.06 -39.94 9.65
N ASP A 120 -15.57 -41.07 9.15
CA ASP A 120 -14.99 -42.14 9.98
C ASP A 120 -13.76 -41.64 10.72
N ALA A 121 -12.85 -40.94 10.03
CA ALA A 121 -11.68 -40.32 10.64
C ALA A 121 -12.05 -39.27 11.69
N ALA A 122 -13.02 -38.39 11.39
CA ALA A 122 -13.47 -37.38 12.34
C ALA A 122 -14.06 -38.01 13.61
N ARG A 123 -14.84 -39.09 13.46
CA ARG A 123 -15.43 -39.84 14.57
C ARG A 123 -14.37 -40.50 15.43
N GLU A 124 -13.41 -41.19 14.82
CA GLU A 124 -12.36 -41.92 15.55
C GLU A 124 -11.44 -40.97 16.33
N ILE A 125 -10.99 -39.88 15.68
CA ILE A 125 -10.22 -38.82 16.34
C ILE A 125 -11.04 -38.19 17.48
N GLY A 126 -12.31 -37.88 17.22
CA GLY A 126 -13.21 -37.27 18.20
C GLY A 126 -13.43 -38.15 19.43
N ASN A 127 -13.60 -39.46 19.24
CA ASN A 127 -13.75 -40.43 20.34
C ASN A 127 -12.53 -40.42 21.27
N LEU A 128 -11.31 -40.38 20.71
CA LEU A 128 -10.08 -40.35 21.50
C LEU A 128 -9.86 -39.02 22.22
N LEU A 129 -10.30 -37.90 21.61
CA LEU A 129 -10.20 -36.56 22.18
C LEU A 129 -11.26 -36.26 23.24
N TYR A 130 -12.41 -36.95 23.21
CA TYR A 130 -13.57 -36.66 24.06
C TYR A 130 -13.21 -36.55 25.55
N LYS A 131 -12.40 -37.49 26.07
CA LYS A 131 -11.98 -37.55 27.47
C LYS A 131 -11.13 -36.35 27.96
N TYR A 132 -10.57 -35.58 27.04
CA TYR A 132 -9.80 -34.37 27.35
C TYR A 132 -10.64 -33.08 27.25
N SER A 133 -11.83 -33.17 26.65
CA SER A 133 -12.67 -32.02 26.29
C SER A 133 -13.82 -31.76 27.28
N ALA A 134 -14.54 -30.66 27.10
CA ALA A 134 -15.82 -30.41 27.77
C ALA A 134 -17.05 -30.96 27.00
N GLY A 135 -16.83 -31.60 25.85
CA GLY A 135 -17.87 -32.19 25.00
C GLY A 135 -17.69 -31.88 23.51
N VAL A 136 -18.53 -32.47 22.66
CA VAL A 136 -18.54 -32.24 21.21
C VAL A 136 -19.67 -31.28 20.84
N ASP A 137 -19.36 -30.27 20.03
CA ASP A 137 -20.34 -29.33 19.46
C ASP A 137 -20.03 -29.14 17.98
N LEU A 138 -20.90 -29.66 17.10
CA LEU A 138 -20.67 -29.63 15.66
C LEU A 138 -21.14 -28.33 15.00
N GLU A 139 -21.95 -27.53 15.69
CA GLU A 139 -22.56 -26.31 15.16
C GLU A 139 -21.75 -25.08 15.59
N ASN A 140 -21.42 -24.97 16.87
CA ASN A 140 -20.69 -23.83 17.44
C ASN A 140 -19.57 -24.29 18.40
N PRO A 141 -18.55 -25.01 17.89
CA PRO A 141 -17.41 -25.40 18.70
C PRO A 141 -16.58 -24.19 19.13
N GLU A 142 -16.02 -24.25 20.34
CA GLU A 142 -15.00 -23.29 20.78
C GLU A 142 -13.67 -23.55 20.05
N VAL A 143 -13.39 -24.80 19.69
CA VAL A 143 -12.18 -25.22 18.96
C VAL A 143 -12.52 -26.22 17.87
N GLU A 144 -11.98 -25.98 16.66
CA GLU A 144 -12.02 -26.96 15.59
C GLU A 144 -10.65 -27.63 15.40
N VAL A 145 -10.61 -28.96 15.52
CA VAL A 145 -9.44 -29.78 15.18
C VAL A 145 -9.49 -30.08 13.70
N TRP A 146 -8.69 -29.36 12.91
CA TRP A 146 -8.64 -29.50 11.45
C TRP A 146 -7.55 -30.46 11.02
N VAL A 147 -7.92 -31.46 10.22
CA VAL A 147 -6.99 -32.45 9.65
C VAL A 147 -7.17 -32.53 8.14
N GLU A 148 -6.09 -32.40 7.39
CA GLU A 148 -6.06 -32.67 5.94
C GLU A 148 -5.29 -33.96 5.68
N ILE A 149 -5.95 -34.96 5.09
CA ILE A 149 -5.39 -36.27 4.76
C ILE A 149 -5.10 -36.32 3.26
N ARG A 150 -3.87 -36.69 2.90
CA ARG A 150 -3.38 -36.76 1.51
C ARG A 150 -2.51 -37.99 1.35
N GLY A 151 -3.01 -39.02 0.68
CA GLY A 151 -2.29 -40.30 0.57
C GLY A 151 -2.02 -40.92 1.96
N ASP A 152 -0.78 -41.29 2.22
CA ASP A 152 -0.29 -41.85 3.49
C ASP A 152 0.11 -40.78 4.54
N LYS A 153 -0.14 -39.50 4.23
CA LYS A 153 0.19 -38.36 5.10
C LYS A 153 -1.05 -37.64 5.61
N ALA A 154 -0.97 -37.14 6.82
CA ALA A 154 -1.96 -36.27 7.45
C ALA A 154 -1.31 -35.00 7.97
N TYR A 155 -2.05 -33.91 7.87
CA TYR A 155 -1.63 -32.57 8.27
C TYR A 155 -2.61 -32.05 9.32
N LEU A 156 -2.15 -32.02 10.58
CA LEU A 156 -2.91 -31.43 11.69
C LEU A 156 -2.64 -29.93 11.72
N TYR A 157 -3.67 -29.11 11.56
CA TYR A 157 -3.55 -27.65 11.64
C TYR A 157 -3.45 -27.20 13.10
N LYS A 158 -2.36 -26.53 13.44
CA LYS A 158 -2.18 -25.81 14.71
C LYS A 158 -2.89 -24.46 14.72
N SER A 159 -2.90 -23.80 13.57
CA SER A 159 -3.55 -22.51 13.35
C SER A 159 -4.20 -22.48 11.98
N ARG A 160 -5.24 -21.64 11.81
CA ARG A 160 -5.90 -21.47 10.51
C ARG A 160 -6.36 -20.04 10.33
N ILE A 161 -5.68 -19.33 9.44
CA ILE A 161 -5.77 -17.88 9.28
C ILE A 161 -6.38 -17.57 7.92
N LYS A 162 -7.27 -16.57 7.88
CA LYS A 162 -7.84 -16.06 6.63
C LYS A 162 -6.82 -15.15 5.92
N GLY A 163 -6.57 -15.44 4.65
CA GLY A 163 -5.78 -14.60 3.77
C GLY A 163 -6.63 -13.50 3.11
N PRO A 164 -6.01 -12.64 2.28
CA PRO A 164 -6.70 -11.52 1.64
C PRO A 164 -7.57 -11.95 0.45
N GLY A 165 -7.45 -13.21 0.00
CA GLY A 165 -8.12 -13.74 -1.18
C GLY A 165 -7.64 -13.06 -2.46
N GLY A 166 -8.52 -12.93 -3.44
CA GLY A 166 -8.17 -12.30 -4.73
C GLY A 166 -7.31 -13.22 -5.60
N LEU A 167 -6.53 -12.61 -6.50
CA LEU A 167 -5.66 -13.28 -7.46
C LEU A 167 -4.18 -12.92 -7.18
N PRO A 168 -3.23 -13.82 -7.47
CA PRO A 168 -1.81 -13.49 -7.36
C PRO A 168 -1.44 -12.30 -8.25
N ILE A 169 -0.74 -11.29 -7.71
CA ILE A 169 -0.26 -10.16 -8.51
C ILE A 169 0.59 -10.64 -9.69
N GLY A 170 0.42 -10.01 -10.86
CA GLY A 170 1.13 -10.33 -12.09
C GLY A 170 0.43 -11.35 -12.98
N VAL A 171 -0.83 -11.69 -12.67
CA VAL A 171 -1.67 -12.54 -13.54
C VAL A 171 -2.61 -11.74 -14.43
N GLU A 172 -2.89 -10.47 -14.12
CA GLU A 172 -3.81 -9.57 -14.86
C GLU A 172 -3.13 -8.24 -15.24
N GLY A 173 -2.15 -8.27 -16.14
CA GLY A 173 -1.58 -7.05 -16.76
C GLY A 173 -0.99 -6.02 -15.78
N ARG A 174 -0.88 -4.78 -16.26
CA ARG A 174 -0.26 -3.66 -15.54
C ARG A 174 -1.11 -2.40 -15.63
N ALA A 175 -1.26 -1.70 -14.51
CA ALA A 175 -2.01 -0.45 -14.46
C ALA A 175 -1.21 0.67 -13.79
N LEU A 176 -1.43 1.90 -14.27
CA LEU A 176 -0.85 3.10 -13.71
C LEU A 176 -1.87 3.81 -12.82
N VAL A 177 -1.60 3.89 -11.53
CA VAL A 177 -2.49 4.53 -10.56
C VAL A 177 -2.21 6.02 -10.49
N LEU A 178 -3.23 6.86 -10.69
CA LEU A 178 -3.15 8.29 -10.36
C LEU A 178 -3.15 8.43 -8.84
N PHE A 179 -1.95 8.62 -8.28
CA PHE A 179 -1.66 8.38 -6.88
C PHE A 179 -1.39 9.69 -6.14
N SER A 180 -2.34 10.12 -5.30
CA SER A 180 -2.18 11.31 -4.47
C SER A 180 -1.42 11.02 -3.17
N GLY A 181 -1.47 9.78 -2.68
CA GLY A 181 -1.03 9.41 -1.33
C GLY A 181 -2.06 9.71 -0.23
N GLY A 182 -3.15 10.42 -0.53
CA GLY A 182 -4.30 10.56 0.39
C GLY A 182 -5.08 9.26 0.52
N PHE A 183 -6.15 9.19 1.31
CA PHE A 183 -6.80 7.92 1.68
C PHE A 183 -7.28 7.06 0.50
N ASP A 184 -7.84 7.67 -0.55
CA ASP A 184 -8.54 6.92 -1.59
C ASP A 184 -7.57 6.18 -2.54
N SER A 185 -6.50 6.83 -3.00
CA SER A 185 -5.62 6.24 -4.03
C SER A 185 -4.82 4.98 -3.58
N PRO A 186 -4.32 4.86 -2.34
CA PRO A 186 -3.77 3.63 -1.77
C PRO A 186 -4.79 2.50 -1.68
N VAL A 187 -6.02 2.82 -1.26
CA VAL A 187 -7.10 1.82 -1.17
C VAL A 187 -7.49 1.32 -2.56
N ALA A 188 -7.61 2.21 -3.54
CA ALA A 188 -7.85 1.84 -4.94
C ALA A 188 -6.71 0.96 -5.50
N SER A 189 -5.46 1.31 -5.20
CA SER A 189 -4.27 0.53 -5.59
C SER A 189 -4.33 -0.89 -5.01
N TRP A 190 -4.69 -1.01 -3.73
CA TRP A 190 -4.82 -2.29 -3.04
C TRP A 190 -5.90 -3.17 -3.67
N TYR A 191 -7.06 -2.60 -4.01
CA TYR A 191 -8.13 -3.36 -4.69
C TYR A 191 -7.71 -3.86 -6.07
N MET A 192 -6.97 -3.06 -6.83
CA MET A 192 -6.44 -3.49 -8.12
C MET A 192 -5.39 -4.58 -8.00
N ALA A 193 -4.46 -4.44 -7.04
CA ALA A 193 -3.48 -5.47 -6.74
C ALA A 193 -4.14 -6.79 -6.30
N ARG A 194 -5.22 -6.72 -5.52
CA ARG A 194 -6.05 -7.88 -5.14
C ARG A 194 -6.68 -8.59 -6.33
N ARG A 195 -6.92 -7.89 -7.45
CA ARG A 195 -7.37 -8.49 -8.71
C ARG A 195 -6.24 -9.04 -9.56
N GLY A 196 -5.01 -9.10 -9.04
CA GLY A 196 -3.86 -9.69 -9.73
C GLY A 196 -3.14 -8.73 -10.67
N VAL A 197 -3.49 -7.44 -10.64
CA VAL A 197 -2.89 -6.39 -11.48
C VAL A 197 -1.60 -5.88 -10.84
N GLN A 198 -0.54 -5.71 -11.63
CA GLN A 198 0.65 -5.00 -11.17
C GLN A 198 0.38 -3.49 -11.22
N VAL A 199 0.48 -2.83 -10.08
CA VAL A 199 0.26 -1.38 -9.98
C VAL A 199 1.59 -0.65 -9.85
N ASP A 200 1.79 0.34 -10.71
CA ASP A 200 2.78 1.40 -10.56
C ASP A 200 2.04 2.73 -10.31
N PHE A 201 2.72 3.74 -9.79
CA PHE A 201 2.10 4.96 -9.30
C PHE A 201 2.52 6.17 -10.13
N LEU A 202 1.59 7.08 -10.41
CA LEU A 202 1.83 8.39 -11.01
C LEU A 202 1.38 9.48 -10.04
N HIS A 203 2.33 10.22 -9.49
CA HIS A 203 2.09 11.32 -8.58
C HIS A 203 2.31 12.67 -9.26
N TYR A 204 1.41 13.62 -8.98
CA TYR A 204 1.41 14.96 -9.55
C TYR A 204 1.81 15.99 -8.49
N ILE A 205 2.95 16.65 -8.68
CA ILE A 205 3.38 17.74 -7.79
C ILE A 205 2.62 19.02 -8.19
N MET A 206 1.56 19.35 -7.45
CA MET A 206 0.72 20.51 -7.77
C MET A 206 1.24 21.83 -7.17
N ALA A 207 1.98 21.74 -6.06
CA ALA A 207 2.47 22.90 -5.31
C ALA A 207 3.83 22.61 -4.66
N SER A 208 3.86 21.91 -3.52
CA SER A 208 5.09 21.60 -2.81
C SER A 208 5.67 20.24 -3.21
N PRO A 209 7.01 20.12 -3.39
CA PRO A 209 7.70 18.84 -3.52
C PRO A 209 7.45 17.88 -2.33
N GLN A 210 7.03 18.39 -1.16
CA GLN A 210 6.60 17.57 -0.02
C GLN A 210 5.57 16.51 -0.40
N SER A 211 4.66 16.85 -1.31
CA SER A 211 3.60 15.94 -1.74
C SER A 211 4.17 14.64 -2.30
N ALA A 212 5.25 14.71 -3.09
CA ALA A 212 5.92 13.54 -3.64
C ALA A 212 6.61 12.70 -2.56
N TYR A 213 7.26 13.34 -1.59
CA TYR A 213 7.88 12.64 -0.46
C TYR A 213 6.85 11.87 0.36
N LEU A 214 5.73 12.51 0.72
CA LEU A 214 4.69 11.85 1.51
C LEU A 214 3.97 10.76 0.71
N ALA A 215 3.64 11.00 -0.56
CA ALA A 215 3.07 9.98 -1.43
C ALA A 215 4.01 8.78 -1.58
N TYR A 216 5.31 9.01 -1.73
CA TYR A 216 6.29 7.94 -1.75
C TYR A 216 6.28 7.11 -0.47
N LYS A 217 6.20 7.71 0.72
CA LYS A 217 6.12 6.95 1.98
C LYS A 217 4.93 5.98 1.98
N VAL A 218 3.76 6.44 1.52
CA VAL A 218 2.56 5.60 1.41
C VAL A 218 2.74 4.49 0.35
N ALA A 219 3.30 4.83 -0.81
CA ALA A 219 3.58 3.87 -1.88
C ALA A 219 4.62 2.82 -1.46
N ARG A 220 5.65 3.22 -0.71
CA ARG A 220 6.68 2.35 -0.13
C ARG A 220 6.08 1.40 0.89
N TYR A 221 5.24 1.89 1.78
CA TYR A 221 4.51 1.04 2.71
C TYR A 221 3.70 -0.04 1.97
N LEU A 222 2.94 0.33 0.93
CA LEU A 222 2.22 -0.64 0.11
C LEU A 222 3.17 -1.63 -0.58
N ALA A 223 4.29 -1.14 -1.14
CA ALA A 223 5.28 -1.97 -1.81
C ALA A 223 5.89 -3.03 -0.88
N GLU A 224 6.28 -2.63 0.32
CA GLU A 224 6.91 -3.52 1.31
C GLU A 224 5.92 -4.52 1.93
N ASN A 225 4.63 -4.16 2.03
CA ASN A 225 3.67 -4.93 2.82
C ASN A 225 2.62 -5.69 2.02
N TRP A 226 2.34 -5.28 0.77
CA TRP A 226 1.22 -5.84 -0.02
C TRP A 226 1.60 -6.18 -1.48
N LEU A 227 2.55 -5.46 -2.08
CA LEU A 227 2.86 -5.58 -3.51
C LEU A 227 4.09 -6.47 -3.75
N TYR A 228 3.89 -7.77 -3.54
CA TYR A 228 4.92 -8.79 -3.74
C TYR A 228 4.92 -9.36 -5.18
N GLY A 229 6.08 -9.86 -5.61
CA GLY A 229 6.30 -10.51 -6.90
C GLY A 229 6.78 -9.62 -8.04
N TYR A 230 7.00 -8.32 -7.78
CA TYR A 230 7.51 -7.34 -8.73
C TYR A 230 8.04 -6.10 -7.99
N LYS A 231 8.75 -5.22 -8.68
CA LYS A 231 9.25 -3.94 -8.13
C LYS A 231 8.33 -2.78 -8.54
N PRO A 232 7.48 -2.24 -7.64
CA PRO A 232 6.61 -1.13 -7.98
C PRO A 232 7.41 0.16 -8.21
N ARG A 233 6.96 0.99 -9.13
CA ARG A 233 7.60 2.26 -9.46
C ARG A 233 6.72 3.45 -9.11
N LEU A 234 7.35 4.54 -8.68
CA LEU A 234 6.72 5.85 -8.55
C LEU A 234 7.20 6.76 -9.68
N ILE A 235 6.26 7.23 -10.48
CA ILE A 235 6.48 8.22 -11.54
C ILE A 235 6.01 9.56 -10.99
N ILE A 236 6.85 10.57 -11.10
CA ILE A 236 6.60 11.91 -10.58
C ILE A 236 6.51 12.87 -11.77
N ALA A 237 5.40 13.59 -11.86
CA ALA A 237 5.15 14.61 -12.86
C ALA A 237 4.96 15.98 -12.18
N ASP A 238 5.75 16.97 -12.58
CA ASP A 238 5.65 18.33 -12.05
C ASP A 238 4.48 19.07 -12.69
N PHE A 239 3.46 19.38 -11.90
CA PHE A 239 2.25 20.07 -12.35
C PHE A 239 2.24 21.55 -11.99
N ARG A 240 3.31 22.11 -11.39
CA ARG A 240 3.33 23.52 -10.93
C ARG A 240 3.03 24.52 -12.05
N LYS A 241 3.63 24.34 -13.24
CA LYS A 241 3.34 25.19 -14.42
C LYS A 241 1.90 25.03 -14.92
N ILE A 242 1.35 23.81 -14.85
CA ILE A 242 -0.03 23.52 -15.24
C ILE A 242 -0.99 24.19 -14.24
N THR A 243 -0.74 24.07 -12.94
CA THR A 243 -1.60 24.67 -11.90
C THR A 243 -1.59 26.19 -11.96
N GLU A 244 -0.45 26.80 -12.27
CA GLU A 244 -0.32 28.23 -12.57
C GLU A 244 -1.13 28.63 -13.81
N ALA A 245 -0.96 27.95 -14.94
CA ALA A 245 -1.71 28.23 -16.16
C ALA A 245 -3.23 28.09 -15.98
N ILE A 246 -3.69 27.09 -15.21
CA ILE A 246 -5.11 26.92 -14.87
C ILE A 246 -5.60 28.09 -14.01
N ARG A 247 -4.80 28.56 -13.04
CA ARG A 247 -5.19 29.70 -12.19
C ARG A 247 -5.33 30.98 -13.01
N GLU A 248 -4.46 31.21 -13.98
CA GLU A 248 -4.47 32.43 -14.80
C GLU A 248 -5.53 32.41 -15.89
N LYS A 249 -5.66 31.30 -16.62
CA LYS A 249 -6.39 31.25 -17.89
C LYS A 249 -7.79 30.62 -17.80
N VAL A 250 -8.00 29.73 -16.83
CA VAL A 250 -9.25 28.94 -16.73
C VAL A 250 -10.24 29.60 -15.78
N ARG A 251 -11.50 29.64 -16.21
CA ARG A 251 -12.62 30.14 -15.42
C ARG A 251 -12.67 29.40 -14.08
N ARG A 252 -12.76 30.16 -12.97
CA ARG A 252 -12.71 29.65 -11.59
C ARG A 252 -13.53 28.39 -11.34
N SER A 253 -14.76 28.33 -11.87
CA SER A 253 -15.69 27.21 -11.68
C SER A 253 -15.30 25.91 -12.40
N TYR A 254 -14.52 26.02 -13.48
CA TYR A 254 -14.06 24.90 -14.30
C TYR A 254 -12.68 24.38 -13.92
N ARG A 255 -11.90 25.12 -13.13
CA ARG A 255 -10.48 24.81 -12.86
C ARG A 255 -10.23 23.39 -12.36
N GLN A 256 -11.10 22.87 -11.48
CA GLN A 256 -10.99 21.50 -10.95
C GLN A 256 -11.30 20.42 -12.00
N VAL A 257 -12.28 20.68 -12.87
CA VAL A 257 -12.67 19.76 -13.95
C VAL A 257 -11.56 19.74 -15.02
N VAL A 258 -11.02 20.91 -15.36
CA VAL A 258 -9.89 21.06 -16.30
C VAL A 258 -8.62 20.41 -15.75
N LEU A 259 -8.28 20.62 -14.47
CA LEU A 259 -7.15 19.96 -13.83
C LEU A 259 -7.26 18.44 -13.97
N ARG A 260 -8.43 17.87 -13.66
CA ARG A 260 -8.67 16.42 -13.73
C ARG A 260 -8.56 15.89 -15.17
N ALA A 261 -9.09 16.62 -16.14
CA ALA A 261 -8.93 16.29 -17.55
C ALA A 261 -7.45 16.26 -17.96
N ILE A 262 -6.65 17.24 -17.52
CA ILE A 262 -5.19 17.27 -17.81
C ILE A 262 -4.45 16.14 -17.09
N MET A 263 -4.83 15.80 -15.85
CA MET A 263 -4.28 14.62 -15.17
C MET A 263 -4.57 13.34 -15.96
N TYR A 264 -5.75 13.18 -16.55
CA TYR A 264 -6.03 12.04 -17.41
C TYR A 264 -5.22 12.06 -18.70
N ILE A 265 -5.08 13.22 -19.35
CA ILE A 265 -4.25 13.37 -20.57
C ILE A 265 -2.80 13.00 -20.29
N VAL A 266 -2.20 13.54 -19.24
CA VAL A 266 -0.81 13.20 -18.85
C VAL A 266 -0.72 11.73 -18.45
N GLY A 267 -1.68 11.24 -17.67
CA GLY A 267 -1.75 9.84 -17.25
C GLY A 267 -1.75 8.89 -18.45
N GLU A 268 -2.59 9.13 -19.45
CA GLU A 268 -2.65 8.33 -20.67
C GLU A 268 -1.34 8.38 -21.46
N ARG A 269 -0.74 9.57 -21.61
CA ARG A 269 0.53 9.70 -22.33
C ARG A 269 1.66 8.95 -21.64
N VAL A 270 1.74 9.02 -20.31
CA VAL A 270 2.69 8.25 -19.51
C VAL A 270 2.37 6.75 -19.61
N ALA A 271 1.08 6.39 -19.57
CA ALA A 271 0.62 5.01 -19.69
C ALA A 271 1.09 4.38 -21.01
N LYS A 272 0.86 5.06 -22.14
CA LYS A 272 1.28 4.63 -23.47
C LYS A 272 2.81 4.61 -23.63
N LYS A 273 3.51 5.63 -23.11
CA LYS A 273 4.98 5.73 -23.18
C LYS A 273 5.69 4.56 -22.48
N ILE A 274 5.14 4.09 -21.36
CA ILE A 274 5.77 3.05 -20.52
C ILE A 274 5.14 1.65 -20.73
N GLY A 275 3.98 1.58 -21.36
CA GLY A 275 3.29 0.32 -21.68
C GLY A 275 2.43 -0.21 -20.53
N TYR A 276 1.47 0.59 -20.07
CA TYR A 276 0.43 0.17 -19.12
C TYR A 276 -0.91 -0.05 -19.83
N ASP A 277 -1.67 -1.05 -19.38
CA ASP A 277 -2.93 -1.47 -19.98
C ASP A 277 -4.12 -0.58 -19.57
N ALA A 278 -4.04 0.03 -18.38
CA ALA A 278 -5.12 0.83 -17.80
C ALA A 278 -4.60 1.95 -16.88
N LEU A 279 -5.42 2.98 -16.69
CA LEU A 279 -5.31 3.94 -15.60
C LEU A 279 -6.20 3.51 -14.43
N VAL A 280 -5.79 3.82 -13.21
CA VAL A 280 -6.58 3.57 -12.00
C VAL A 280 -6.71 4.86 -11.22
N THR A 281 -7.90 5.17 -10.73
CA THR A 281 -8.14 6.34 -9.87
C THR A 281 -8.81 5.93 -8.56
N GLY A 282 -8.57 6.71 -7.51
CA GLY A 282 -9.30 6.61 -6.24
C GLY A 282 -10.61 7.42 -6.23
N GLU A 283 -11.27 7.59 -7.37
CA GLU A 283 -12.48 8.40 -7.44
C GLU A 283 -13.69 7.65 -6.86
N SER A 284 -14.49 8.36 -6.08
CA SER A 284 -15.79 7.94 -5.55
C SER A 284 -16.88 8.94 -5.95
N LEU A 285 -18.04 8.44 -6.37
CA LEU A 285 -19.14 9.28 -6.83
C LEU A 285 -19.67 10.15 -5.68
N GLY A 286 -19.75 11.46 -5.92
CA GLY A 286 -20.38 12.40 -4.99
C GLY A 286 -19.53 12.82 -3.79
N GLN A 287 -18.34 12.24 -3.58
CA GLN A 287 -17.42 12.64 -2.51
C GLN A 287 -16.79 14.02 -2.76
N ALA A 288 -16.60 14.41 -4.03
CA ALA A 288 -16.13 15.74 -4.42
C ALA A 288 -17.00 16.33 -5.54
N ALA A 289 -17.17 17.65 -5.55
CA ALA A 289 -17.96 18.35 -6.57
C ALA A 289 -17.44 18.13 -8.01
N SER A 290 -16.16 17.80 -8.18
CA SER A 290 -15.57 17.45 -9.47
C SER A 290 -15.77 15.98 -9.88
N GLN A 291 -16.32 15.14 -9.01
CA GLN A 291 -16.53 13.69 -9.20
C GLN A 291 -18.01 13.32 -9.34
N THR A 292 -18.78 14.18 -10.01
CA THR A 292 -20.14 13.82 -10.42
C THR A 292 -20.11 12.99 -11.69
N LEU A 293 -21.12 12.15 -11.89
CA LEU A 293 -21.27 11.39 -13.14
C LEU A 293 -21.26 12.30 -14.37
N ALA A 294 -21.86 13.49 -14.27
CA ALA A 294 -21.86 14.48 -15.33
C ALA A 294 -20.46 14.99 -15.66
N ASN A 295 -19.65 15.29 -14.65
CA ASN A 295 -18.28 15.77 -14.85
C ASN A 295 -17.36 14.67 -15.39
N LEU A 296 -17.42 13.45 -14.85
CA LEU A 296 -16.60 12.33 -15.32
C LEU A 296 -16.91 12.02 -16.80
N ASN A 297 -18.20 11.94 -17.14
CA ASN A 297 -18.64 11.75 -18.53
C ASN A 297 -18.23 12.91 -19.45
N ALA A 298 -18.34 14.16 -18.99
CA ALA A 298 -17.92 15.32 -19.77
C ALA A 298 -16.41 15.30 -20.04
N ILE A 299 -15.60 14.97 -19.03
CA ILE A 299 -14.14 14.86 -19.16
C ILE A 299 -13.78 13.79 -20.20
N GLU A 300 -14.27 12.56 -20.04
CA GLU A 300 -13.92 11.44 -20.93
C GLU A 300 -14.31 11.70 -22.38
N LYS A 301 -15.44 12.39 -22.62
CA LYS A 301 -15.86 12.80 -23.97
C LYS A 301 -14.96 13.85 -24.60
N VAL A 302 -14.48 14.82 -23.82
CA VAL A 302 -13.67 15.92 -24.36
C VAL A 302 -12.24 15.48 -24.66
N ILE A 303 -11.65 14.63 -23.82
CA ILE A 303 -10.24 14.24 -23.96
C ILE A 303 -10.01 13.06 -24.92
N ASP A 304 -11.06 12.39 -25.39
CA ASP A 304 -11.01 11.18 -26.23
C ASP A 304 -10.00 10.13 -25.72
N ILE A 305 -10.11 9.78 -24.43
CA ILE A 305 -9.18 8.85 -23.79
C ILE A 305 -9.39 7.43 -24.32
N LYS A 306 -8.32 6.79 -24.81
CA LYS A 306 -8.36 5.41 -25.32
C LYS A 306 -7.99 4.38 -24.26
N THR A 307 -7.26 4.82 -23.24
CA THR A 307 -6.85 3.99 -22.12
C THR A 307 -8.02 3.83 -21.15
N VAL A 308 -8.33 2.59 -20.77
CA VAL A 308 -9.41 2.30 -19.82
C VAL A 308 -9.09 2.92 -18.45
N ILE A 309 -10.04 3.67 -17.88
CA ILE A 309 -9.93 4.20 -16.52
C ILE A 309 -10.75 3.32 -15.57
N LEU A 310 -10.06 2.66 -14.64
CA LEU A 310 -10.64 1.83 -13.60
C LEU A 310 -10.84 2.63 -12.32
N ARG A 311 -12.03 2.52 -11.72
CA ARG A 311 -12.43 3.28 -10.51
C ARG A 311 -12.92 2.31 -9.43
N PRO A 312 -12.02 1.65 -8.69
CA PRO A 312 -12.40 0.61 -7.73
C PRO A 312 -13.32 1.12 -6.61
N LEU A 313 -13.25 2.42 -6.31
CA LEU A 313 -13.97 3.05 -5.19
C LEU A 313 -15.24 3.79 -5.64
N ILE A 314 -15.68 3.62 -6.89
CA ILE A 314 -16.73 4.45 -7.48
C ILE A 314 -18.06 4.43 -6.70
N GLY A 315 -18.35 3.32 -6.02
CA GLY A 315 -19.55 3.12 -5.19
C GLY A 315 -19.29 3.02 -3.70
N PHE A 316 -18.08 3.37 -3.23
CA PHE A 316 -17.71 3.34 -1.82
C PHE A 316 -18.04 4.67 -1.16
N ASP A 317 -18.52 4.63 0.08
CA ASP A 317 -18.57 5.81 0.93
C ASP A 317 -17.23 6.10 1.63
N LYS A 318 -17.16 7.25 2.30
CA LYS A 318 -15.94 7.71 2.97
C LYS A 318 -15.54 6.81 4.14
N GLU A 319 -16.49 6.31 4.93
CA GLU A 319 -16.19 5.47 6.09
C GLU A 319 -15.65 4.12 5.63
N GLU A 320 -16.22 3.53 4.57
CA GLU A 320 -15.72 2.30 3.96
C GLU A 320 -14.26 2.45 3.48
N ILE A 321 -13.92 3.58 2.87
CA ILE A 321 -12.55 3.89 2.43
C ILE A 321 -11.62 4.05 3.63
N ILE A 322 -12.07 4.77 4.67
CA ILE A 322 -11.28 4.99 5.88
C ILE A 322 -11.02 3.68 6.62
N ASP A 323 -12.04 2.84 6.81
CA ASP A 323 -11.89 1.53 7.45
C ASP A 323 -10.97 0.61 6.66
N MET A 324 -11.06 0.64 5.33
CA MET A 324 -10.12 -0.09 4.49
C MET A 324 -8.69 0.45 4.64
N SER A 325 -8.50 1.78 4.69
CA SER A 325 -7.19 2.39 4.90
C SER A 325 -6.53 1.97 6.22
N ARG A 326 -7.33 1.81 7.30
CA ARG A 326 -6.87 1.28 8.60
C ARG A 326 -6.49 -0.19 8.46
N ARG A 327 -7.35 -0.99 7.83
CA ARG A 327 -7.14 -2.43 7.64
C ARG A 327 -5.88 -2.74 6.83
N ILE A 328 -5.57 -1.92 5.82
CA ILE A 328 -4.37 -2.12 5.00
C ILE A 328 -3.13 -1.42 5.57
N GLY A 329 -3.28 -0.62 6.64
CA GLY A 329 -2.18 0.03 7.36
C GLY A 329 -1.68 1.34 6.73
N THR A 330 -2.43 1.94 5.79
CA THR A 330 -2.03 3.20 5.14
C THR A 330 -2.64 4.44 5.80
N HIS A 331 -3.57 4.29 6.76
CA HIS A 331 -4.33 5.38 7.35
C HIS A 331 -3.47 6.55 7.86
N ASP A 332 -2.55 6.29 8.79
CA ASP A 332 -1.76 7.33 9.45
C ASP A 332 -0.83 8.07 8.49
N LEU A 333 -0.21 7.31 7.57
CA LEU A 333 0.64 7.86 6.51
C LEU A 333 -0.18 8.72 5.55
N SER A 334 -1.38 8.27 5.17
CA SER A 334 -2.27 9.00 4.25
C SER A 334 -2.82 10.27 4.91
N GLY A 335 -3.08 10.25 6.23
CA GLY A 335 -3.52 11.41 7.00
C GLY A 335 -2.49 12.53 7.05
N CYS A 336 -1.21 12.20 6.87
CA CYS A 336 -0.12 13.18 6.77
C CYS A 336 -0.09 13.87 5.40
N VAL A 337 -0.67 13.27 4.35
CA VAL A 337 -0.77 13.85 3.01
C VAL A 337 -1.84 14.94 3.03
N ALA A 338 -1.41 16.19 3.02
CA ALA A 338 -2.33 17.30 2.93
C ALA A 338 -2.90 17.41 1.51
N GLU A 339 -4.22 17.37 1.37
CA GLU A 339 -4.93 17.62 0.11
C GLU A 339 -4.91 19.11 -0.25
N PHE A 340 -3.72 19.65 -0.52
CA PHE A 340 -3.60 21.02 -1.02
C PHE A 340 -3.84 21.05 -2.53
N CYS A 341 -5.10 21.02 -2.94
CA CYS A 341 -5.44 21.48 -4.28
C CYS A 341 -5.39 23.01 -4.29
N ALA A 342 -4.26 23.59 -4.70
CA ALA A 342 -4.02 25.04 -4.76
C ALA A 342 -4.96 25.82 -5.72
N ILE A 343 -5.94 25.14 -6.32
CA ILE A 343 -6.71 25.62 -7.46
C ILE A 343 -8.08 26.25 -7.08
N ALA A 344 -8.67 25.98 -5.90
CA ALA A 344 -9.71 26.84 -5.26
C ALA A 344 -10.32 26.22 -3.98
N PRO A 345 -10.85 27.04 -3.04
CA PRO A 345 -11.83 26.60 -2.04
C PRO A 345 -13.31 26.97 -2.34
N THR A 346 -13.70 27.68 -3.41
CA THR A 346 -15.13 28.02 -3.58
C THR A 346 -15.63 28.06 -5.02
N LEU A 347 -16.76 27.34 -5.22
CA LEU A 347 -17.59 27.13 -6.41
C LEU A 347 -16.97 26.26 -7.52
N VAL A 348 -17.14 24.94 -7.42
CA VAL A 348 -16.81 23.97 -8.48
C VAL A 348 -18.07 23.63 -9.26
N THR A 349 -18.01 23.68 -10.59
CA THR A 349 -19.10 23.21 -11.46
C THR A 349 -19.37 21.73 -11.21
N THR A 350 -20.59 21.37 -10.83
CA THR A 350 -21.03 19.97 -10.63
C THR A 350 -21.59 19.31 -11.88
N LYS A 351 -21.85 20.09 -12.94
CA LYS A 351 -22.33 19.62 -14.25
C LYS A 351 -21.68 20.43 -15.36
N ALA A 352 -20.45 20.05 -15.72
CA ALA A 352 -19.72 20.65 -16.82
C ALA A 352 -20.42 20.35 -18.15
N LYS A 353 -20.58 21.38 -19.00
CA LYS A 353 -21.01 21.17 -20.39
C LYS A 353 -19.78 20.83 -21.23
N VAL A 354 -19.90 19.84 -22.11
CA VAL A 354 -18.81 19.34 -22.97
C VAL A 354 -18.13 20.50 -23.72
N HIS A 355 -18.89 21.32 -24.44
CA HIS A 355 -18.35 22.44 -25.21
C HIS A 355 -17.67 23.52 -24.33
N GLU A 356 -18.21 23.82 -23.16
CA GLU A 356 -17.58 24.78 -22.23
C GLU A 356 -16.26 24.21 -21.69
N LEU A 357 -16.24 22.92 -21.32
CA LEU A 357 -15.02 22.25 -20.85
C LEU A 357 -13.93 22.21 -21.93
N GLU A 358 -14.30 21.91 -23.17
CA GLU A 358 -13.39 21.93 -24.32
C GLU A 358 -12.78 23.32 -24.54
N ASN A 359 -13.60 24.37 -24.52
CA ASN A 359 -13.13 25.75 -24.62
C ASN A 359 -12.17 26.13 -23.49
N GLU A 360 -12.44 25.70 -22.25
CA GLU A 360 -11.55 25.95 -21.12
C GLU A 360 -10.24 25.16 -21.20
N LEU A 361 -10.27 23.92 -21.70
CA LEU A 361 -9.08 23.10 -21.92
C LEU A 361 -8.16 23.68 -22.98
N ASN A 362 -8.71 24.19 -24.09
CA ASN A 362 -7.96 24.80 -25.18
C ASN A 362 -7.17 26.06 -24.77
N LYS A 363 -7.48 26.65 -23.61
CA LYS A 363 -6.70 27.77 -23.05
C LYS A 363 -5.35 27.34 -22.47
N ILE A 364 -5.18 26.05 -22.19
CA ILE A 364 -3.94 25.50 -21.64
C ILE A 364 -3.03 25.08 -22.81
N PRO A 365 -1.84 25.67 -22.95
CA PRO A 365 -0.93 25.30 -24.02
C PRO A 365 -0.50 23.83 -23.93
N SER A 366 -0.59 23.11 -25.05
CA SER A 366 -0.14 21.71 -25.14
C SER A 366 1.35 21.55 -24.83
N THR A 367 2.16 22.56 -25.13
CA THR A 367 3.60 22.57 -24.86
C THR A 367 3.94 22.38 -23.39
N ILE A 368 3.10 22.87 -22.46
CA ILE A 368 3.29 22.66 -21.02
C ILE A 368 3.05 21.18 -20.67
N ILE A 369 2.04 20.55 -21.29
CA ILE A 369 1.75 19.12 -21.09
C ILE A 369 2.89 18.26 -21.66
N ASP A 370 3.41 18.62 -22.83
CA ASP A 370 4.54 17.94 -23.48
C ASP A 370 5.82 18.04 -22.65
N ASP A 371 6.10 19.22 -22.07
CA ASP A 371 7.22 19.45 -21.15
C ASP A 371 7.14 18.53 -19.92
N VAL A 372 5.96 18.42 -19.31
CA VAL A 372 5.74 17.56 -18.13
C VAL A 372 5.93 16.08 -18.46
N VAL A 373 5.39 15.60 -19.58
CA VAL A 373 5.52 14.19 -20.00
C VAL A 373 6.97 13.83 -20.38
N SER A 374 7.73 14.80 -20.89
CA SER A 374 9.12 14.63 -21.27
C SER A 374 10.04 14.56 -20.05
N ASN A 375 9.73 15.35 -19.00
CA ASN A 375 10.55 15.49 -17.79
C ASN A 375 10.05 14.67 -16.59
N ILE A 376 9.29 13.59 -16.81
CA ILE A 376 8.89 12.69 -15.71
C ILE A 376 10.10 12.05 -15.03
N LYS A 377 10.09 12.00 -13.69
CA LYS A 377 11.08 11.26 -12.90
C LYS A 377 10.51 9.89 -12.53
N ILE A 378 11.26 8.81 -12.77
CA ILE A 378 10.86 7.45 -12.41
C ILE A 378 11.75 6.98 -11.25
N VAL A 379 11.11 6.43 -10.22
CA VAL A 379 11.74 6.00 -8.97
C VAL A 379 11.37 4.56 -8.70
N ASP A 380 12.35 3.69 -8.45
CA ASP A 380 12.10 2.34 -7.93
C ASP A 380 11.82 2.42 -6.44
N ILE A 381 10.63 2.00 -6.01
CA ILE A 381 10.17 2.25 -4.65
C ILE A 381 10.99 1.49 -3.61
N LEU A 382 11.44 0.28 -3.94
CA LEU A 382 12.11 -0.62 -3.00
C LEU A 382 13.61 -0.33 -2.88
N GLU A 383 14.21 0.25 -3.92
CA GLU A 383 15.65 0.52 -3.97
C GLU A 383 16.01 1.95 -3.57
N THR A 384 15.12 2.90 -3.86
CA THR A 384 15.39 4.32 -3.61
C THR A 384 15.29 4.65 -2.13
N LYS A 385 16.17 5.50 -1.61
CA LYS A 385 16.03 6.02 -0.24
C LYS A 385 15.14 7.27 -0.20
N PRO A 386 14.38 7.52 0.88
CA PRO A 386 13.51 8.70 0.98
C PRO A 386 14.25 10.03 0.74
N GLU A 387 15.54 10.12 1.06
CA GLU A 387 16.33 11.33 0.90
C GLU A 387 16.53 11.69 -0.58
N GLU A 388 16.50 10.73 -1.49
CA GLU A 388 16.65 10.94 -2.94
C GLU A 388 15.44 11.61 -3.60
N LEU A 389 14.35 11.76 -2.83
CA LEU A 389 13.14 12.49 -3.22
C LEU A 389 13.13 13.93 -2.70
N LEU A 390 14.09 14.30 -1.86
CA LEU A 390 14.22 15.69 -1.43
C LEU A 390 14.60 16.56 -2.64
N PRO A 391 14.05 17.78 -2.73
CA PRO A 391 14.25 18.61 -3.91
C PRO A 391 15.71 19.07 -4.02
N GLU A 392 16.34 18.83 -5.17
CA GLU A 392 17.73 19.21 -5.41
C GLU A 392 17.89 20.72 -5.57
N GLU A 393 16.98 21.36 -6.29
CA GLU A 393 17.03 22.80 -6.57
C GLU A 393 16.41 23.64 -5.44
N ASP A 394 15.29 23.20 -4.87
CA ASP A 394 14.58 23.95 -3.85
C ASP A 394 15.34 23.92 -2.52
N ILE A 395 15.83 25.08 -2.07
CA ILE A 395 16.48 25.24 -0.75
C ILE A 395 15.44 25.19 0.38
N GLU A 396 14.22 25.65 0.10
CA GLU A 396 13.13 25.66 1.07
C GLU A 396 12.29 24.38 0.98
N ILE A 397 11.98 23.81 2.14
CA ILE A 397 10.99 22.73 2.30
C ILE A 397 9.99 23.13 3.36
N ASP A 398 8.77 22.65 3.25
CA ASP A 398 7.67 22.87 4.22
C ASP A 398 7.42 21.64 5.12
N TYR A 399 8.41 20.74 5.21
CA TYR A 399 8.37 19.51 5.99
C TYR A 399 9.73 19.14 6.57
N ILE A 400 9.73 18.16 7.48
CA ILE A 400 10.95 17.62 8.07
C ILE A 400 11.00 16.13 7.74
N PRO A 401 12.02 15.66 7.01
CA PRO A 401 12.25 14.22 6.80
C PRO A 401 12.56 13.50 8.11
N ASP A 402 12.18 12.24 8.23
CA ASP A 402 12.15 11.50 9.51
C ASP A 402 13.54 11.41 10.18
N GLU A 403 14.61 11.28 9.41
CA GLU A 403 16.00 11.20 9.90
C GLU A 403 16.76 12.52 9.81
N ALA A 404 16.08 13.64 9.55
CA ALA A 404 16.73 14.92 9.40
C ALA A 404 17.28 15.44 10.74
N VAL A 405 18.50 15.99 10.70
CA VAL A 405 19.04 16.76 11.80
C VAL A 405 18.39 18.14 11.78
N ILE A 406 17.68 18.47 12.86
CA ILE A 406 16.97 19.75 12.97
C ILE A 406 17.85 20.75 13.72
N ILE A 407 18.13 21.89 13.09
CA ILE A 407 18.95 22.95 13.68
C ILE A 407 18.13 24.21 13.91
N ASP A 408 18.13 24.70 15.14
CA ASP A 408 17.50 25.96 15.53
C ASP A 408 18.52 27.11 15.44
N LEU A 409 18.26 28.09 14.58
CA LEU A 409 19.11 29.26 14.37
C LEU A 409 18.64 30.51 15.13
N ARG A 410 17.62 30.39 15.99
CA ARG A 410 17.13 31.51 16.82
C ARG A 410 18.09 31.81 17.96
N THR A 411 17.78 32.84 18.75
CA THR A 411 18.58 33.15 19.93
C THR A 411 18.43 32.07 21.00
N LYS A 412 19.42 31.99 21.91
CA LYS A 412 19.40 31.02 23.01
C LYS A 412 18.17 31.18 23.91
N GLU A 413 17.74 32.42 24.16
CA GLU A 413 16.52 32.72 24.93
C GLU A 413 15.25 32.19 24.24
N GLU A 414 15.15 32.35 22.92
CA GLU A 414 14.00 31.86 22.15
C GLU A 414 13.96 30.33 22.05
N TYR A 415 15.14 29.69 21.98
CA TYR A 415 15.31 28.24 22.02
C TYR A 415 14.93 27.63 23.38
N GLU A 416 15.26 28.33 24.47
CA GLU A 416 14.89 27.91 25.83
C GLU A 416 13.39 28.08 26.09
N LYS A 417 12.78 29.16 25.56
CA LYS A 417 11.32 29.39 25.67
C LYS A 417 10.50 28.30 24.99
N TRP A 418 10.91 27.87 23.79
CA TRP A 418 10.27 26.79 23.07
C TRP A 418 11.19 26.26 21.98
N ARG A 419 11.23 24.95 21.75
CA ARG A 419 11.98 24.34 20.64
C ARG A 419 11.31 23.08 20.14
N HIS A 420 11.69 22.63 18.95
CA HIS A 420 11.42 21.25 18.56
C HIS A 420 12.16 20.29 19.49
N PRO A 421 11.55 19.18 19.96
CA PRO A 421 12.18 18.28 20.94
C PRO A 421 13.54 17.71 20.51
N GLN A 422 13.69 17.47 19.21
CA GLN A 422 14.93 16.95 18.60
C GLN A 422 15.84 18.03 18.01
N ALA A 423 15.51 19.32 18.17
CA ALA A 423 16.35 20.39 17.61
C ALA A 423 17.64 20.58 18.41
N ILE A 424 18.73 20.80 17.68
CA ILE A 424 20.03 21.22 18.21
C ILE A 424 20.12 22.73 18.01
N HIS A 425 20.42 23.49 19.06
CA HIS A 425 20.67 24.92 18.93
C HIS A 425 21.98 25.18 18.19
N VAL A 426 22.03 26.19 17.33
CA VAL A 426 23.22 26.53 16.52
C VAL A 426 24.49 26.72 17.35
N SER A 427 24.38 27.25 18.58
CA SER A 427 25.55 27.44 19.47
C SER A 427 26.19 26.12 19.93
N GLN A 428 25.51 24.99 19.76
CA GLN A 428 26.02 23.66 20.09
C GLN A 428 26.73 23.01 18.89
N VAL A 429 26.57 23.59 17.69
CA VAL A 429 27.24 23.13 16.47
C VAL A 429 28.65 23.72 16.42
N LYS A 430 29.65 22.89 16.75
CA LYS A 430 31.07 23.30 16.70
C LYS A 430 31.65 23.28 15.29
N ASP A 431 31.25 22.30 14.48
CA ASP A 431 31.68 22.13 13.10
C ASP A 431 30.52 21.58 12.28
N TRP A 432 30.18 22.22 11.16
CA TRP A 432 29.12 21.78 10.28
C TRP A 432 29.46 20.51 9.50
N ASN A 433 30.75 20.18 9.34
CA ASN A 433 31.17 18.97 8.62
C ASN A 433 30.69 17.67 9.27
N MET A 434 30.35 17.67 10.57
CA MET A 434 29.79 16.51 11.25
C MET A 434 28.42 16.07 10.68
N PHE A 435 27.78 16.94 9.89
CA PHE A 435 26.53 16.65 9.21
C PHE A 435 26.69 16.22 7.76
N LYS A 436 27.92 16.04 7.25
CA LYS A 436 28.13 15.45 5.92
C LYS A 436 27.49 14.06 5.85
N GLY A 437 26.79 13.80 4.75
CA GLY A 437 26.01 12.58 4.55
C GLY A 437 24.65 12.54 5.26
N LYS A 438 24.31 13.57 6.06
CA LYS A 438 22.99 13.69 6.70
C LYS A 438 22.15 14.77 6.02
N THR A 439 20.84 14.63 6.11
CA THR A 439 19.91 15.70 5.76
C THR A 439 19.79 16.66 6.94
N VAL A 440 20.02 17.95 6.71
CA VAL A 440 19.93 19.01 7.72
C VAL A 440 18.76 19.91 7.40
N VAL A 441 17.87 20.15 8.37
CA VAL A 441 16.76 21.11 8.24
C VAL A 441 16.94 22.22 9.25
N LEU A 442 17.10 23.44 8.76
CA LEU A 442 17.31 24.62 9.58
C LEU A 442 16.00 25.40 9.69
N TYR A 443 15.73 25.96 10.86
CA TYR A 443 14.65 26.93 11.03
C TYR A 443 15.10 28.13 11.85
N CYS A 444 14.52 29.28 11.54
CA CYS A 444 14.48 30.45 12.42
C CYS A 444 13.02 30.92 12.56
N ASP A 445 12.74 32.08 13.14
CA ASP A 445 11.36 32.52 13.34
C ASP A 445 10.56 32.64 12.04
N HIS A 446 11.18 33.19 10.98
CA HIS A 446 10.48 33.53 9.73
C HIS A 446 11.03 32.77 8.50
N GLY A 447 12.14 32.06 8.64
CA GLY A 447 12.77 31.28 7.56
C GLY A 447 13.90 31.99 6.80
N HIS A 448 14.11 33.29 7.01
CA HIS A 448 15.12 34.07 6.26
C HIS A 448 16.56 33.67 6.60
N ILE A 449 16.90 33.58 7.90
CA ILE A 449 18.24 33.23 8.36
C ILE A 449 18.55 31.77 8.00
N SER A 450 17.58 30.87 8.18
CA SER A 450 17.72 29.47 7.80
C SER A 450 17.91 29.27 6.31
N TYR A 451 17.29 30.09 5.46
CA TYR A 451 17.50 30.06 4.01
C TYR A 451 18.96 30.36 3.63
N ILE A 452 19.51 31.44 4.17
CA ILE A 452 20.90 31.84 3.88
C ILE A 452 21.86 30.76 4.38
N GLN A 453 21.67 30.28 5.61
CA GLN A 453 22.53 29.25 6.19
C GLN A 453 22.46 27.93 5.41
N ALA A 454 21.26 27.47 5.01
CA ALA A 454 21.09 26.27 4.20
C ALA A 454 21.81 26.38 2.86
N ARG A 455 21.76 27.56 2.21
CA ARG A 455 22.49 27.83 0.95
C ARG A 455 24.00 27.74 1.14
N VAL A 456 24.54 28.26 2.25
CA VAL A 456 25.97 28.16 2.57
C VAL A 456 26.37 26.70 2.77
N LEU A 457 25.59 25.94 3.54
CA LEU A 457 25.87 24.52 3.82
C LEU A 457 25.82 23.65 2.55
N ARG A 458 24.88 23.92 1.63
CA ARG A 458 24.84 23.22 0.34
C ARG A 458 26.10 23.45 -0.50
N ARG A 459 26.65 24.67 -0.50
CA ARG A 459 27.93 24.97 -1.18
C ARG A 459 29.11 24.24 -0.55
N GLN A 460 29.01 23.82 0.71
CA GLN A 460 29.99 23.00 1.42
C GLN A 460 29.75 21.49 1.25
N GLY A 461 28.80 21.09 0.39
CA GLY A 461 28.45 19.70 0.14
C GLY A 461 27.55 19.06 1.20
N ILE A 462 26.95 19.85 2.10
CA ILE A 462 26.01 19.37 3.11
C ILE A 462 24.58 19.49 2.57
N LYS A 463 23.80 18.41 2.67
CA LYS A 463 22.41 18.38 2.20
C LYS A 463 21.49 19.14 3.16
N ALA A 464 21.49 20.46 3.04
CA ALA A 464 20.79 21.37 3.95
C ALA A 464 19.56 22.02 3.31
N TYR A 465 18.50 22.22 4.12
CA TYR A 465 17.26 22.87 3.71
C TYR A 465 16.80 23.88 4.76
N SER A 466 16.07 24.90 4.32
CA SER A 466 15.38 25.85 5.20
C SER A 466 13.92 25.48 5.33
N LEU A 467 13.39 25.51 6.56
CA LEU A 467 11.97 25.30 6.79
C LEU A 467 11.19 26.55 6.39
N ARG A 468 10.41 26.46 5.31
CA ARG A 468 9.60 27.54 4.76
C ARG A 468 8.61 28.05 5.81
N GLY A 469 8.62 29.36 6.08
CA GLY A 469 7.75 29.98 7.11
C GLY A 469 8.20 29.75 8.56
N GLY A 470 9.38 29.14 8.77
CA GLY A 470 10.06 29.09 10.05
C GLY A 470 9.27 28.43 11.18
N LEU A 471 9.30 29.06 12.36
CA LEU A 471 8.73 28.55 13.60
C LEU A 471 7.23 28.24 13.51
N ASN A 472 6.48 29.06 12.75
CA ASN A 472 5.04 28.88 12.59
C ASN A 472 4.71 27.58 11.84
N THR A 473 5.46 27.28 10.77
CA THR A 473 5.33 26.01 10.04
C THR A 473 5.72 24.83 10.94
N LEU A 474 6.82 24.97 11.67
CA LEU A 474 7.30 23.93 12.59
C LEU A 474 6.25 23.54 13.66
N LYS A 475 5.61 24.54 14.29
CA LYS A 475 4.54 24.31 15.25
C LYS A 475 3.34 23.60 14.64
N LYS A 476 2.96 23.95 13.40
CA LYS A 476 1.86 23.29 12.68
C LYS A 476 2.17 21.82 12.37
N LEU A 477 3.41 21.52 11.97
CA LEU A 477 3.85 20.15 11.71
C LEU A 477 3.75 19.30 12.98
N LEU A 478 4.21 19.81 14.13
CA LEU A 478 4.15 19.11 15.42
C LEU A 478 2.70 18.86 15.90
N LEU A 479 1.77 19.79 15.66
CA LEU A 479 0.36 19.61 16.01
C LEU A 479 -0.30 18.51 15.17
N LYS A 480 0.04 18.39 13.89
CA LYS A 480 -0.48 17.32 13.02
C LYS A 480 -0.04 15.93 13.49
N VAL A 481 1.21 15.79 13.94
CA VAL A 481 1.74 14.52 14.49
C VAL A 481 1.04 14.13 15.79
N LYS A 482 0.67 15.10 16.64
CA LYS A 482 -0.08 14.80 17.88
C LYS A 482 -1.51 14.34 17.61
N ASN A 483 -2.19 14.95 16.64
CA ASN A 483 -3.59 14.59 16.31
C ASN A 483 -3.74 13.29 15.52
N SER A 484 -2.64 12.74 14.98
CA SER A 484 -2.62 11.42 14.33
C SER A 484 -2.34 10.26 15.31
N ASN A 485 -1.96 10.57 16.55
CA ASN A 485 -1.66 9.60 17.61
C ASN A 485 -2.79 9.48 18.67
N HIS A 486 -4.01 9.92 18.36
CA HIS A 486 -5.16 9.68 19.22
C HIS A 486 -6.16 8.73 18.52
N PRO A 487 -6.54 7.62 19.20
CA PRO A 487 -7.27 6.49 18.62
C PRO A 487 -8.70 6.82 18.18
#